data_AF-A0A1H2Z6L3-F1
#
_entry.id   AF-A0A1H2Z6L3-F1
#
_cell.length_a   1.000
_cell.length_b   1.000
_cell.length_c   1.000
_cell.angle_alpha   90.00
_cell.angle_beta   90.00
_cell.angle_gamma   90.00
#
_symmetry.space_group_name_H-M   'P 1'
#
loop_
_entity.id
_entity.type
_entity.pdbx_description
1 polymer ?
#
loop_
_entity_poly.entity_id
_entity_poly.type
_entity_poly.pdbx_seq_one_letter_code
_entity_poly.pdbx_strand_id
1 'polypeptide(L)' 'MITMAKMMYDMYIKPRLGEKGQDMVEYALMLAMIVGIGWVIYKQAGMAEQINTVFNNAASLMQQANTQSAKPNP' A
#
# COMPACT_ATOMS: atom_id res chain seq x y z
N MET A 1 42.25 15.39 -20.55
CA MET A 1 41.64 15.56 -21.88
C MET A 1 40.79 14.32 -22.16
N ILE A 2 39.50 14.47 -22.46
CA ILE A 2 38.64 13.35 -22.85
C ILE A 2 39.01 12.95 -24.29
N THR A 3 39.40 11.69 -24.49
CA THR A 3 39.81 11.16 -25.79
C THR A 3 38.58 11.04 -26.71
N MET A 4 38.75 11.29 -28.02
CA MET A 4 37.69 11.15 -29.03
C MET A 4 36.97 9.78 -28.95
N ALA A 5 37.69 8.73 -28.56
CA ALA A 5 37.14 7.41 -28.33
C ALA A 5 36.09 7.36 -27.20
N LYS A 6 36.29 8.13 -26.11
CA LYS A 6 35.35 8.16 -24.97
C LYS A 6 34.07 8.92 -25.32
N MET A 7 34.20 10.01 -26.09
CA MET A 7 33.04 10.75 -26.61
C MET A 7 32.19 9.88 -27.53
N MET A 8 32.83 9.07 -28.38
CA MET A 8 32.15 8.15 -29.29
C MET A 8 31.48 6.99 -28.53
N TYR A 9 32.14 6.43 -27.51
CA TYR A 9 31.57 5.39 -26.66
C TYR A 9 30.34 5.87 -25.86
N ASP A 10 30.43 7.04 -25.24
CA ASP A 10 29.32 7.63 -24.48
C ASP A 10 28.14 8.05 -25.39
N MET A 11 28.40 8.46 -26.64
CA MET A 11 27.34 8.87 -27.58
C MET A 11 26.63 7.69 -28.27
N TYR A 12 27.36 6.64 -28.65
CA TYR A 12 26.81 5.56 -29.50
C TYR A 12 26.55 4.25 -28.75
N ILE A 13 27.31 3.95 -27.70
CA ILE A 13 27.31 2.62 -27.07
C ILE A 13 26.57 2.63 -25.73
N LYS A 14 26.86 3.62 -24.89
CA LYS A 14 26.31 3.71 -23.53
C LYS A 14 24.78 3.89 -23.44
N PRO A 15 24.11 4.71 -24.28
CA PRO A 15 22.66 4.93 -24.20
C PRO A 15 21.85 3.68 -24.57
N ARG A 16 22.44 2.76 -25.34
CA ARG A 16 21.78 1.55 -25.85
C ARG A 16 21.82 0.38 -24.86
N LEU A 17 22.78 0.37 -23.93
CA LEU A 17 23.06 -0.79 -23.07
C LEU A 17 22.74 -0.57 -21.59
N GLY A 18 22.85 0.66 -21.06
CA GLY A 18 22.69 0.94 -19.62
C GLY A 18 21.33 1.53 -19.23
N GLU A 19 20.81 2.47 -20.01
CA GLU A 19 19.71 3.34 -19.52
C GLU A 19 18.31 2.74 -19.63
N LYS A 20 18.07 1.80 -20.55
CA LYS A 20 16.72 1.21 -20.74
C LYS A 20 16.26 0.32 -19.59
N GLY A 21 17.18 -0.36 -18.92
CA GLY A 21 16.85 -1.29 -17.82
C GLY A 21 16.83 -0.62 -16.45
N GLN A 22 17.68 0.38 -16.25
CA GLN A 22 17.79 1.11 -14.98
C GLN A 22 16.53 1.91 -14.68
N ASP A 23 15.94 2.54 -15.69
CA ASP A 23 14.74 3.37 -15.54
C ASP A 23 13.53 2.54 -15.03
N MET A 24 13.32 1.36 -15.60
CA MET A 24 12.24 0.45 -15.17
C MET A 24 12.46 -0.10 -13.75
N VAL A 25 13.72 -0.38 -13.37
CA VAL A 25 14.06 -0.84 -12.02
C VAL A 25 13.86 0.27 -11.00
N GLU A 26 14.20 1.52 -11.32
CA GLU A 26 14.01 2.66 -10.43
C GLU A 26 12.51 2.91 -10.14
N TYR A 27 11.67 2.87 -11.16
CA TYR A 27 10.22 2.95 -10.99
C TYR A 27 9.66 1.78 -10.16
N ALA A 28 10.14 0.56 -10.39
CA ALA A 28 9.72 -0.61 -9.62
C ALA A 28 10.14 -0.52 -8.15
N LEU A 29 11.34 -0.02 -7.86
CA LEU A 29 11.86 0.20 -6.51
C LEU A 29 11.04 1.26 -5.77
N MET A 30 10.71 2.37 -6.44
CA MET A 30 9.85 3.40 -5.86
C MET A 30 8.45 2.86 -5.54
N LEU A 31 7.85 2.11 -6.47
CA LEU A 31 6.56 1.43 -6.25
C LEU A 31 6.63 0.45 -5.08
N ALA A 32 7.69 -0.36 -4.98
CA ALA A 32 7.87 -1.30 -3.88
C ALA A 32 7.94 -0.58 -2.52
N MET A 33 8.61 0.57 -2.45
CA MET A 33 8.64 1.40 -1.24
C MET A 33 7.26 1.95 -0.89
N ILE A 34 6.52 2.51 -1.87
CA ILE A 34 5.17 3.05 -1.65
C ILE A 34 4.23 1.94 -1.15
N VAL A 35 4.24 0.78 -1.79
CA VAL A 35 3.41 -0.37 -1.38
C VAL A 35 3.81 -0.89 -0.01
N GLY A 36 5.12 -0.97 0.28
CA GLY A 36 5.63 -1.41 1.58
C GLY A 36 5.19 -0.50 2.72
N ILE A 37 5.31 0.83 2.54
CA ILE A 37 4.84 1.82 3.52
C ILE A 37 3.31 1.74 3.68
N GLY A 38 2.57 1.67 2.57
CA GLY A 38 1.11 1.53 2.59
C GLY A 38 0.63 0.29 3.35
N TRP A 39 1.33 -0.83 3.19
CA TRP A 39 1.01 -2.07 3.90
C TRP A 39 1.27 -1.97 5.41
N VAL A 40 2.40 -1.38 5.82
CA VAL A 40 2.73 -1.19 7.24
C VAL A 40 1.68 -0.30 7.92
N ILE A 41 1.30 0.81 7.28
CA ILE A 41 0.26 1.73 7.79
C ILE A 41 -1.09 1.01 7.86
N TYR A 42 -1.48 0.28 6.82
CA TYR A 42 -2.73 -0.48 6.81
C TYR A 42 -2.82 -1.48 7.97
N LYS A 43 -1.72 -2.21 8.23
CA LYS A 43 -1.64 -3.15 9.35
C LYS A 43 -1.70 -2.43 10.70
N GLN A 44 -0.96 -1.34 10.85
CA GLN A 44 -0.89 -0.59 12.12
C GLN A 44 -2.20 0.14 12.44
N ALA A 45 -2.97 0.54 11.41
CA ALA A 45 -4.26 1.19 11.59
C ALA A 45 -5.31 0.28 12.25
N GLY A 46 -5.08 -1.04 12.33
CA GLY A 46 -5.98 -1.97 13.02
C GLY A 46 -7.42 -1.94 12.48
N MET A 47 -7.62 -1.52 11.22
CA MET A 47 -8.95 -1.24 10.68
C MET A 47 -9.88 -2.45 10.78
N ALA A 48 -9.35 -3.67 10.58
CA ALA A 48 -10.14 -4.89 10.74
C ALA A 48 -10.72 -5.04 12.16
N GLU A 49 -9.93 -4.73 13.19
CA GLU A 49 -10.37 -4.80 14.60
C GLU A 49 -11.41 -3.72 14.91
N GLN A 50 -11.20 -2.50 14.42
CA GLN A 50 -12.17 -1.41 14.58
C GLN A 50 -13.50 -1.73 13.89
N ILE A 51 -13.46 -2.27 12.67
CA ILE A 51 -14.65 -2.68 11.91
C ILE A 51 -15.41 -3.79 12.67
N ASN A 52 -14.71 -4.85 13.09
CA ASN A 52 -15.32 -5.94 13.86
C ASN A 52 -15.94 -5.43 15.16
N THR A 53 -15.30 -4.48 15.83
CA THR A 53 -15.82 -3.87 17.06
C THR A 53 -17.13 -3.12 16.81
N VAL A 54 -17.20 -2.31 15.75
CA VAL A 54 -18.44 -1.59 15.38
C VAL A 54 -19.57 -2.56 15.07
N PHE A 55 -19.30 -3.61 14.28
CA PHE A 55 -20.32 -4.61 13.96
C PHE A 55 -20.80 -5.40 15.18
N ASN A 56 -19.89 -5.81 16.07
CA ASN A 56 -20.23 -6.51 17.30
C ASN A 56 -21.06 -5.64 18.25
N ASN A 57 -20.72 -4.36 18.36
CA ASN A 57 -21.50 -3.41 19.16
C ASN A 57 -22.90 -3.21 18.58
N ALA A 58 -23.03 -3.07 17.26
CA ALA A 58 -24.32 -2.98 16.59
C ALA A 58 -25.17 -4.25 16.80
N ALA A 59 -24.56 -5.43 16.66
CA ALA A 59 -25.24 -6.70 16.92
C ALA A 59 -25.73 -6.82 18.37
N SER A 60 -24.90 -6.42 19.34
CA SER A 60 -25.25 -6.38 20.76
C SER A 60 -26.43 -5.42 21.02
N LEU A 61 -26.41 -4.22 20.44
CA LEU A 61 -27.51 -3.26 20.55
C LEU A 61 -28.81 -3.81 19.96
N MET A 62 -28.75 -4.49 18.81
CA MET A 62 -29.93 -5.12 18.20
C MET A 62 -30.50 -6.24 19.07
N GLN A 63 -29.64 -7.07 19.67
CA GLN A 63 -30.07 -8.12 20.59
C GLN A 63 -30.72 -7.52 21.83
N GLN A 64 -30.13 -6.48 22.41
CA GLN A 64 -30.68 -5.77 23.57
C GLN A 64 -32.04 -5.17 23.24
N ALA A 65 -32.16 -4.46 22.12
CA ALA A 65 -33.42 -3.90 21.65
C ALA A 65 -34.49 -5.00 21.49
N ASN A 66 -34.15 -6.12 20.85
CA ASN A 66 -35.07 -7.26 20.71
C ASN A 66 -35.49 -7.84 22.07
N THR A 67 -34.58 -7.99 23.03
CA THR A 67 -34.92 -8.46 24.39
C THR A 67 -35.78 -7.45 25.17
N GLN A 68 -35.59 -6.14 24.96
CA GLN A 68 -36.45 -5.11 25.53
C GLN A 68 -37.83 -5.10 24.89
N SER A 69 -37.93 -5.27 23.57
CA SER A 69 -39.20 -5.40 22.86
C SER A 69 -39.96 -6.68 23.24
N ALA A 70 -39.24 -7.76 23.59
CA ALA A 70 -39.82 -9.03 24.02
C ALA A 70 -40.18 -9.07 25.52
N LYS A 71 -39.73 -8.10 26.33
CA LYS A 71 -40.19 -7.98 27.73
C LYS A 71 -41.63 -7.46 27.71
N PRO A 72 -42.59 -8.14 28.37
CA PRO A 72 -43.91 -7.59 28.56
C PRO A 72 -43.77 -6.26 29.30
N ASN A 73 -44.33 -5.19 28.73
CA ASN A 73 -44.45 -3.92 29.41
C ASN A 73 -45.19 -4.17 30.75
N PRO A 74 -44.69 -3.68 31.91
CA PRO A 74 -45.46 -3.74 33.15
C PRO A 74 -46.79 -2.97 33.02
#